data_AF-A0A2S5NM79-F1
#
_entry.id   AF-A0A2S5NM79-F1
#
_cell.length_a   1.000
_cell.length_b   1.000
_cell.length_c   1.000
_cell.angle_alpha   90.00
_cell.angle_beta   90.00
_cell.angle_gamma   90.00
#
_symmetry.space_group_name_H-M   'P 1'
#
loop_
_entity.id
_entity.type
_entity.pdbx_description
1 polymer ?
#
loop_
_entity_poly.entity_id
_entity_poly.type
_entity_poly.pdbx_seq_one_letter_code
_entity_poly.pdbx_strand_id
1 'polypeptide(L)'
;SSGGFAVDLGKEINHWVEPGQLVGYTTTDDKTTLMIAEIKSVRKQANGTYRAGLEFIGSHGVSMKVAHNNPEKSTEAQFGYFVEDGTLNFDALNAFDGILLKNTNRHAGKNTLILPRNEYKRGSEYVIQVNGQDKLVQVGVLQMKQREWVGVELPA
;
A
#
# COMPACT_ATOMS: atom_id res chain seq x y z
N SER A 1 -6.86 -8.37 -20.32
CA SER A 1 -6.64 -7.10 -21.05
C SER A 1 -5.44 -6.39 -20.43
N SER A 2 -4.99 -5.26 -20.99
CA SER A 2 -3.86 -4.49 -20.44
C SER A 2 -4.04 -4.03 -18.99
N GLY A 3 -5.28 -3.89 -18.52
CA GLY A 3 -5.59 -3.42 -17.15
C GLY A 3 -5.98 -4.50 -16.15
N GLY A 4 -6.26 -5.73 -16.59
CA GLY A 4 -6.81 -6.75 -15.72
C GLY A 4 -6.90 -8.13 -16.34
N PHE A 5 -7.05 -9.14 -15.50
CA PHE A 5 -7.04 -10.55 -15.87
C PHE A 5 -8.03 -11.32 -15.00
N ALA A 6 -8.34 -12.57 -15.39
CA ALA A 6 -9.21 -13.43 -14.62
C ALA A 6 -8.47 -14.70 -14.24
N VAL A 7 -8.77 -15.22 -13.04
CA VAL A 7 -8.17 -16.45 -12.51
C VAL A 7 -9.27 -17.39 -12.06
N ASP A 8 -9.15 -18.66 -12.43
CA ASP A 8 -9.99 -19.73 -11.93
C ASP A 8 -9.47 -20.20 -10.57
N LEU A 9 -10.34 -20.16 -9.56
CA LEU A 9 -10.01 -20.43 -8.16
C LEU A 9 -10.37 -21.87 -7.75
N GLY A 10 -11.02 -22.63 -8.63
CA GLY A 10 -11.53 -23.97 -8.32
C GLY A 10 -12.92 -23.96 -7.69
N LYS A 11 -13.34 -25.07 -7.07
CA LYS A 11 -14.71 -25.24 -6.53
C LYS A 11 -14.90 -24.69 -5.13
N GLU A 12 -13.80 -24.47 -4.42
CA GLU A 12 -13.78 -23.95 -3.06
C GLU A 12 -12.91 -22.69 -3.03
N ILE A 13 -13.38 -21.67 -2.32
CA ILE A 13 -12.64 -20.43 -2.10
C ILE A 13 -12.70 -20.08 -0.63
N ASN A 14 -11.64 -19.48 -0.11
CA ASN A 14 -11.60 -18.97 1.25
C ASN A 14 -12.29 -17.59 1.31
N HIS A 15 -12.88 -17.25 2.45
CA HIS A 15 -13.68 -16.04 2.68
C HIS A 15 -12.93 -14.72 2.45
N TRP A 16 -11.59 -14.71 2.61
CA TRP A 16 -10.74 -13.57 2.28
C TRP A 16 -10.64 -13.25 0.77
N VAL A 17 -11.15 -14.12 -0.12
CA VAL A 17 -11.18 -13.86 -1.57
C VAL A 17 -12.48 -13.13 -1.91
N GLU A 18 -12.48 -11.82 -1.74
CA GLU A 18 -13.65 -10.97 -1.96
C GLU A 18 -13.28 -9.67 -2.71
N PRO A 19 -14.27 -8.98 -3.33
CA PRO A 19 -14.02 -7.71 -4.00
C PRO A 19 -13.43 -6.64 -3.09
N GLY A 20 -12.46 -5.89 -3.60
CA GLY A 20 -11.74 -4.84 -2.89
C GLY A 20 -10.47 -5.33 -2.17
N GLN A 21 -10.22 -6.64 -2.09
CA GLN A 21 -9.00 -7.19 -1.50
C GLN A 21 -7.80 -7.09 -2.45
N LEU A 22 -6.61 -6.92 -1.87
CA LEU A 22 -5.34 -6.89 -2.61
C LEU A 22 -4.72 -8.28 -2.63
N VAL A 23 -4.13 -8.63 -3.77
CA VAL A 23 -3.38 -9.88 -3.94
C VAL A 23 -2.02 -9.61 -4.57
N GLY A 24 -1.00 -10.27 -4.04
CA GLY A 24 0.32 -10.34 -4.64
C GLY A 24 0.39 -11.52 -5.60
N TYR A 25 0.97 -11.32 -6.78
CA TYR A 25 1.20 -12.38 -7.75
C TYR A 25 2.51 -12.15 -8.52
N THR A 26 3.00 -13.22 -9.13
CA THR A 26 4.08 -13.20 -10.12
C THR A 26 3.55 -13.78 -11.42
N THR A 27 4.25 -13.55 -12.53
CA THR A 27 3.87 -14.13 -13.82
C THR A 27 4.68 -15.40 -14.07
N THR A 28 4.25 -16.20 -15.05
CA THR A 28 5.02 -17.38 -15.48
C THR A 28 6.38 -17.01 -16.03
N ASP A 29 6.44 -15.85 -16.70
CA ASP A 29 7.61 -15.37 -17.43
C ASP A 29 8.56 -14.60 -16.50
N ASP A 30 8.02 -13.98 -15.44
CA ASP A 30 8.76 -13.25 -14.43
C ASP A 30 8.28 -13.66 -13.02
N LYS A 31 9.09 -14.51 -12.39
CA LYS A 31 8.86 -15.01 -11.03
C LYS A 31 9.53 -14.15 -9.96
N THR A 32 10.32 -13.14 -10.33
CA THR A 32 11.06 -12.31 -9.38
C THR A 32 10.33 -11.02 -9.08
N THR A 33 9.60 -10.47 -10.05
CA THR A 33 8.84 -9.23 -9.85
C THR A 33 7.50 -9.51 -9.18
N LEU A 34 7.33 -9.04 -7.94
CA LEU A 34 6.05 -9.03 -7.26
C LEU A 34 5.13 -7.94 -7.86
N MET A 35 3.96 -8.36 -8.30
CA MET A 35 2.88 -7.52 -8.80
C MET A 35 1.72 -7.51 -7.81
N ILE A 36 1.04 -6.37 -7.69
CA ILE A 36 -0.15 -6.19 -6.85
C ILE A 36 -1.37 -5.97 -7.74
N ALA A 37 -2.45 -6.71 -7.47
CA ALA A 37 -3.74 -6.54 -8.11
C ALA A 37 -4.86 -6.41 -7.06
N GLU A 38 -5.96 -5.77 -7.45
CA GLU A 38 -7.21 -5.73 -6.69
C GLU A 38 -8.21 -6.75 -7.25
N ILE A 39 -8.83 -7.55 -6.38
CA ILE A 39 -9.97 -8.38 -6.76
C ILE A 39 -11.17 -7.47 -7.02
N LYS A 40 -11.67 -7.44 -8.26
CA LYS A 40 -12.85 -6.64 -8.64
C LYS A 40 -14.15 -7.40 -8.55
N SER A 41 -14.10 -8.71 -8.74
CA SER A 41 -15.28 -9.55 -8.70
C SER A 41 -14.89 -10.98 -8.41
N VAL A 42 -15.80 -11.71 -7.75
CA VAL A 42 -15.73 -13.15 -7.56
C VAL A 42 -17.08 -13.72 -7.95
N ARG A 43 -17.12 -14.66 -8.90
CA ARG A 43 -18.36 -15.22 -9.44
C ARG A 43 -18.25 -16.72 -9.55
N LYS A 44 -19.32 -17.43 -9.17
CA LYS A 44 -19.46 -18.87 -9.42
C LYS A 44 -19.90 -19.10 -10.86
N GLN A 45 -19.23 -20.01 -11.55
CA GLN A 45 -19.51 -20.43 -12.91
C GLN A 45 -20.46 -21.62 -12.95
N ALA A 46 -21.02 -21.92 -14.13
CA ALA A 46 -22.00 -22.98 -14.32
C ALA A 46 -21.48 -24.39 -13.97
N ASN A 47 -20.18 -24.64 -14.19
CA ASN A 47 -19.48 -25.88 -13.82
C ASN A 47 -19.18 -25.99 -12.31
N GLY A 48 -19.62 -25.01 -11.50
CA GLY A 48 -19.42 -24.95 -10.06
C GLY A 48 -18.09 -24.35 -9.60
N THR A 49 -17.18 -23.95 -10.51
CA THR A 49 -15.92 -23.29 -10.14
C THR A 49 -16.11 -21.79 -9.93
N TYR A 50 -15.28 -21.18 -9.08
CA TYR A 50 -15.22 -19.74 -8.89
C TYR A 50 -14.18 -19.12 -9.81
N ARG A 51 -14.52 -17.96 -10.36
CA ARG A 51 -13.61 -17.12 -11.14
C ARG A 51 -13.52 -15.75 -10.50
N ALA A 52 -12.30 -15.29 -10.25
CA ALA A 52 -12.03 -13.91 -9.85
C ALA A 52 -11.62 -13.07 -11.05
N GLY A 53 -12.15 -11.86 -11.15
CA GLY A 53 -11.64 -10.82 -12.03
C GLY A 53 -10.76 -9.86 -11.24
N LEU A 54 -9.54 -9.62 -11.70
CA LEU A 54 -8.51 -8.82 -11.04
C LEU A 54 -8.11 -7.62 -11.90
N GLU A 55 -7.88 -6.47 -11.25
CA GLU A 55 -7.30 -5.28 -11.86
C GLU A 55 -5.84 -5.13 -11.39
N PHE A 56 -4.91 -5.02 -12.33
CA PHE A 56 -3.50 -4.76 -12.00
C PHE A 56 -3.35 -3.32 -11.47
N ILE A 57 -2.76 -3.19 -10.28
CA ILE A 57 -2.56 -1.89 -9.61
C ILE A 57 -1.16 -1.36 -9.86
N GLY A 58 -0.14 -2.19 -9.60
CA GLY A 58 1.24 -1.82 -9.82
C GLY A 58 2.23 -2.93 -9.48
N SER A 59 3.47 -2.76 -9.92
CA SER A 59 4.55 -3.74 -9.74
C SER A 59 5.66 -3.19 -8.84
N HIS A 60 6.58 -4.10 -8.47
CA HIS A 60 7.70 -3.82 -7.57
C HIS A 60 7.21 -3.39 -6.18
N GLY A 61 6.20 -4.10 -5.68
CA GLY A 61 5.63 -3.85 -4.37
C GLY A 61 6.63 -4.16 -3.26
N VAL A 62 6.91 -3.17 -2.41
CA VAL A 62 7.76 -3.32 -1.22
C VAL A 62 6.93 -2.97 0.01
N SER A 63 6.89 -3.89 0.98
CA SER A 63 6.33 -3.62 2.30
C SER A 63 7.26 -2.69 3.07
N MET A 64 6.72 -1.67 3.72
CA MET A 64 7.50 -0.71 4.49
C MET A 64 6.77 -0.27 5.75
N LYS A 65 7.56 0.10 6.78
CA LYS A 65 7.04 0.82 7.93
C LYS A 65 6.72 2.26 7.54
N VAL A 66 5.54 2.70 7.93
CA VAL A 66 5.02 4.06 7.75
C VAL A 66 4.63 4.58 9.14
N ALA A 67 4.97 5.83 9.45
CA ALA A 67 4.56 6.48 10.69
C ALA A 67 3.97 7.85 10.38
N HIS A 68 2.98 8.30 11.14
CA HIS A 68 2.53 9.69 11.07
C HIS A 68 3.65 10.60 11.57
N ASN A 69 3.99 11.63 10.80
CA ASN A 69 4.83 12.72 11.31
C ASN A 69 3.95 13.57 12.23
N ASN A 70 4.10 13.40 13.54
CA ASN A 70 3.34 14.15 14.52
C ASN A 70 4.30 15.10 15.26
N PRO A 71 4.52 16.33 14.75
CA PRO A 71 5.50 17.26 15.32
C PRO A 71 5.17 17.67 16.77
N GLU A 72 3.91 17.50 17.22
CA GLU A 72 3.50 17.76 18.61
C GLU A 72 4.00 16.70 19.62
N LYS A 73 4.61 15.61 19.15
CA LYS A 73 5.34 14.65 20.01
C LYS A 73 6.83 14.98 20.15
N SER A 74 7.26 16.20 19.84
CA SER A 74 8.47 16.71 20.47
C SER A 74 8.19 16.82 21.97
N THR A 75 8.70 15.88 22.76
CA THR A 75 8.72 16.02 24.20
C THR A 75 9.45 17.33 24.50
N GLU A 76 8.71 18.32 25.01
CA GLU A 76 9.30 19.46 25.67
C GLU A 76 10.13 18.89 26.82
N ALA A 77 11.45 18.74 26.61
CA ALA A 77 12.34 18.53 27.71
C ALA A 77 12.13 19.75 28.62
N GLN A 78 11.60 19.52 29.82
CA GLN A 78 11.63 20.51 30.89
C GLN A 78 12.99 21.22 30.80
N PHE A 79 12.99 22.55 30.72
CA PHE A 79 14.19 23.42 30.61
C PHE A 79 14.64 23.88 29.21
N GLY A 80 13.77 23.96 28.20
CA GLY A 80 13.99 24.91 27.08
C GLY A 80 15.16 24.60 26.15
N TYR A 81 15.61 23.34 26.10
CA TYR A 81 16.53 22.85 25.09
C TYR A 81 15.79 21.90 24.14
N PHE A 82 15.81 22.22 22.84
CA PHE A 82 15.39 21.27 21.81
C PHE A 82 16.53 20.27 21.63
N VAL A 83 16.33 19.02 22.04
CA VAL A 83 17.18 17.92 21.61
C VAL A 83 16.75 17.59 20.18
N GLU A 84 17.62 17.83 19.20
CA GLU A 84 17.46 17.18 17.90
C GLU A 84 17.66 15.69 18.15
N ASP A 85 16.57 14.97 18.40
CA ASP A 85 16.64 13.52 18.58
C ASP A 85 17.10 12.90 17.27
N GLY A 86 18.36 12.46 17.30
CA GLY A 86 18.97 11.65 16.26
C GLY A 86 18.14 10.41 15.99
N THR A 87 18.04 10.06 14.70
CA THR A 87 17.38 8.84 14.16
C THR A 87 15.95 8.63 14.65
N LEU A 88 14.98 8.92 13.78
CA LEU A 88 13.56 8.64 14.00
C LEU A 88 13.39 7.15 14.38
N ASN A 89 13.09 6.89 15.65
CA ASN A 89 12.80 5.53 16.09
C ASN A 89 11.34 5.19 15.71
N PHE A 90 11.17 4.45 14.62
CA PHE A 90 9.85 3.96 14.19
C PHE A 90 9.13 3.14 15.26
N ASP A 91 9.84 2.48 16.17
CA ASP A 91 9.22 1.70 17.25
C ASP A 91 8.68 2.59 18.38
N ALA A 92 9.13 3.85 18.46
CA ALA A 92 8.58 4.88 19.36
C ALA A 92 7.43 5.68 18.72
N LEU A 93 7.32 5.62 17.39
CA LEU A 93 6.22 6.20 16.64
C LEU A 93 5.08 5.18 16.52
N ASN A 94 3.84 5.64 16.36
CA ASN A 94 2.71 4.77 16.05
C ASN A 94 2.83 4.31 14.58
N ALA A 95 3.80 3.44 14.32
CA ALA A 95 4.11 2.92 13.00
C ALA A 95 3.15 1.79 12.61
N PHE A 96 2.90 1.68 11.31
CA PHE A 96 2.05 0.68 10.69
C PHE A 96 2.63 0.29 9.33
N ASP A 97 2.14 -0.82 8.76
CA ASP A 97 2.65 -1.32 7.49
C ASP A 97 1.91 -0.67 6.30
N GLY A 98 2.70 -0.32 5.27
CA GLY A 98 2.20 0.14 3.97
C GLY A 98 2.91 -0.58 2.82
N ILE A 99 2.34 -0.49 1.61
CA ILE A 99 2.93 -1.06 0.40
C ILE A 99 3.30 0.06 -0.55
N LEU A 100 4.59 0.21 -0.85
CA LEU A 100 5.05 1.13 -1.90
C LEU A 100 5.07 0.42 -3.25
N LEU A 101 4.44 1.05 -4.25
CA LEU A 101 4.43 0.65 -5.64
C LEU A 101 5.21 1.68 -6.47
N LYS A 102 6.17 1.25 -7.28
CA LYS A 102 6.99 2.15 -8.11
C LYS A 102 6.45 2.34 -9.52
N ASN A 103 5.73 1.35 -10.03
CA ASN A 103 5.20 1.36 -11.40
C ASN A 103 3.72 1.00 -11.36
N THR A 104 2.86 2.02 -11.37
CA THR A 104 1.41 1.82 -11.32
C THR A 104 0.77 1.91 -12.70
N ASN A 105 -0.30 1.14 -12.86
CA ASN A 105 -0.98 0.97 -14.14
C ASN A 105 -1.84 2.19 -14.52
N ARG A 106 -2.21 3.02 -13.54
CA ARG A 106 -3.06 4.20 -13.72
C ARG A 106 -2.27 5.50 -13.93
N HIS A 107 -1.05 5.59 -13.40
CA HIS A 107 -0.22 6.79 -13.50
C HIS A 107 1.25 6.41 -13.69
N ALA A 108 1.65 6.25 -14.96
CA ALA A 108 3.03 5.99 -15.32
C ALA A 108 3.99 7.03 -14.73
N GLY A 109 5.03 6.57 -14.04
CA GLY A 109 6.09 7.41 -13.49
C GLY A 109 5.84 7.97 -12.08
N LYS A 110 4.74 7.60 -11.40
CA LYS A 110 4.48 8.03 -10.03
C LYS A 110 4.49 6.86 -9.05
N ASN A 111 5.16 7.08 -7.92
CA ASN A 111 5.13 6.15 -6.80
C ASN A 111 3.78 6.24 -6.08
N THR A 112 3.19 5.10 -5.76
CA THR A 112 1.93 5.02 -5.01
C THR A 112 2.18 4.27 -3.72
N LEU A 113 1.78 4.88 -2.61
CA LEU A 113 1.78 4.24 -1.31
C LEU A 113 0.36 3.73 -1.01
N ILE A 114 0.22 2.44 -0.78
CA ILE A 114 -1.01 1.83 -0.31
C ILE A 114 -0.98 1.80 1.22
N LEU A 115 -2.03 2.35 1.83
CA LEU A 115 -2.17 2.50 3.26
C LEU A 115 -3.45 1.85 3.76
N PRO A 116 -3.48 1.32 4.99
CA PRO A 116 -4.71 1.05 5.71
C PRO A 116 -5.58 2.31 5.74
N ARG A 117 -6.87 2.19 5.43
CA ARG A 117 -7.74 3.37 5.29
C ARG A 117 -7.91 4.13 6.61
N ASN A 118 -7.91 3.43 7.74
CA ASN A 118 -7.98 4.02 9.08
C ASN A 118 -6.73 4.86 9.42
N GLU A 119 -5.60 4.59 8.78
CA GLU A 119 -4.35 5.34 8.96
C GLU A 119 -4.22 6.53 8.01
N TYR A 120 -5.07 6.63 6.98
CA TYR A 120 -5.01 7.72 6.03
C TYR A 120 -5.61 9.01 6.59
N LYS A 121 -4.80 10.07 6.59
CA LYS A 121 -5.19 11.44 6.90
C LYS A 121 -4.78 12.35 5.74
N ARG A 122 -5.77 13.04 5.17
CA ARG A 122 -5.55 13.91 4.02
C ARG A 122 -4.65 15.09 4.41
N GLY A 123 -3.57 15.29 3.63
CA GLY A 123 -2.64 16.40 3.83
C GLY A 123 -1.65 16.20 4.99
N SER A 124 -1.68 15.04 5.65
CA SER A 124 -0.70 14.70 6.68
C SER A 124 0.66 14.33 6.06
N GLU A 125 1.70 14.58 6.83
CA GLU A 125 3.05 14.11 6.54
C GLU A 125 3.27 12.77 7.21
N TYR A 126 3.98 11.89 6.51
CA TYR A 126 4.34 10.58 7.00
C TYR A 126 5.84 10.40 6.88
N VAL A 127 6.42 9.66 7.82
CA VAL A 127 7.77 9.15 7.70
C VAL A 127 7.67 7.74 7.13
N ILE A 128 8.41 7.48 6.05
CA ILE A 128 8.54 6.15 5.44
C ILE A 128 9.99 5.70 5.46
N GLN A 129 10.21 4.40 5.62
CA GLN A 129 11.55 3.83 5.53
C GLN A 129 11.79 3.27 4.11
N VAL A 130 12.75 3.85 3.38
CA VAL A 130 13.12 3.43 2.02
C VAL A 130 14.60 3.08 2.01
N ASN A 131 14.95 1.82 1.72
CA ASN A 131 16.33 1.33 1.66
C ASN A 131 17.12 1.59 2.96
N GLY A 132 16.46 1.49 4.13
CA GLY A 132 17.07 1.75 5.44
C GLY A 132 17.30 3.23 5.74
N GLN A 133 16.79 4.14 4.90
CA GLN A 133 16.78 5.58 5.17
C GLN A 133 15.36 6.07 5.45
N ASP A 134 15.25 6.90 6.48
CA ASP A 134 13.99 7.53 6.84
C ASP A 134 13.76 8.73 5.91
N LYS A 135 12.58 8.78 5.31
CA LYS A 135 12.17 9.86 4.42
C LYS A 135 10.85 10.44 4.89
N LEU A 136 10.83 11.76 5.05
CA LEU A 136 9.59 12.49 5.22
C LEU A 136 8.90 12.62 3.86
N VAL A 137 7.65 12.19 3.79
CA VAL A 137 6.81 12.29 2.60
C VAL A 137 5.50 12.95 2.95
N GLN A 138 5.14 14.00 2.21
CA GLN A 138 3.81 14.54 2.26
C GLN A 138 2.89 13.61 1.49
N VAL A 139 1.82 13.13 2.13
CA VAL A 139 0.86 12.29 1.41
C VAL A 139 0.10 13.15 0.40
N GLY A 140 0.25 12.76 -0.86
CA GLY A 140 -0.31 13.47 -1.99
C GLY A 140 -1.79 13.14 -2.22
N VAL A 141 -2.19 13.25 -3.48
CA VAL A 141 -3.59 13.09 -3.89
C VAL A 141 -4.03 11.63 -3.71
N LEU A 142 -5.24 11.44 -3.18
CA LEU A 142 -5.90 10.15 -3.11
C LEU A 142 -6.16 9.64 -4.52
N GLN A 143 -5.49 8.56 -4.92
CA GLN A 143 -5.62 7.95 -6.24
C GLN A 143 -6.65 6.82 -6.24
N MET A 144 -6.69 6.03 -5.17
CA MET A 144 -7.56 4.87 -5.03
C MET A 144 -8.18 4.85 -3.65
N LYS A 145 -9.44 4.45 -3.59
CA LYS A 145 -10.21 4.38 -2.34
C LYS A 145 -11.00 3.09 -2.32
N GLN A 146 -10.62 2.19 -1.42
CA GLN A 146 -11.39 1.01 -1.09
C GLN A 146 -11.89 1.07 0.35
N ARG A 147 -12.63 0.03 0.76
CA ARG A 147 -13.17 -0.06 2.11
C ARG A 147 -12.06 -0.11 3.17
N GLU A 148 -11.06 -0.96 2.96
CA GLU A 148 -10.01 -1.25 3.96
C GLU A 148 -8.69 -0.55 3.67
N TRP A 149 -8.46 -0.08 2.44
CA TRP A 149 -7.21 0.56 2.03
C TRP A 149 -7.43 1.75 1.11
N VAL A 150 -6.40 2.58 1.00
CA VAL A 150 -6.32 3.68 0.05
C VAL A 150 -4.98 3.66 -0.67
N GLY A 151 -4.95 4.12 -1.92
CA GLY A 151 -3.72 4.39 -2.65
C GLY A 151 -3.51 5.89 -2.74
N VAL A 152 -2.36 6.36 -2.31
CA VAL A 152 -1.99 7.78 -2.34
C VAL A 152 -0.75 7.99 -3.19
N GLU A 153 -0.75 9.08 -3.93
CA GLU A 153 0.43 9.50 -4.68
C GLU A 153 1.51 10.00 -3.72
N LEU A 154 2.76 9.58 -3.93
CA LEU A 154 3.90 10.23 -3.29
C LEU A 154 4.52 11.24 -4.27
N PRO A 155 4.93 12.44 -3.80
CA PRO A 155 5.73 13.35 -4.60
C PRO A 155 7.05 12.67 -5.02
N ALA A 156 7.52 13.01 -6.22
CA ALA A 156 8.74 12.46 -6.81
C ALA A 156 10.00 12.88 -6.05
#